data_AF-A0A0B0H8N7-F1
#
_entry.id   AF-A0A0B0H8N7-F1
#
_cell.length_a   1.000
_cell.length_b   1.000
_cell.length_c   1.000
_cell.angle_alpha   90.00
_cell.angle_beta   90.00
_cell.angle_gamma   90.00
#
_symmetry.space_group_name_H-M   'P 1'
#
loop_
_entity.id
_entity.type
_entity.pdbx_description
1 polymer ?
#
loop_
_entity_poly.entity_id
_entity_poly.type
_entity_poly.pdbx_seq_one_letter_code
_entity_poly.pdbx_strand_id
1 'polypeptide(L)'
;MDGVEIHGANGYLFDQFLNSVVNTRDDKYGGSVENRCRLLLETVDAVSEAIGAERTGVRISPNGKFNSMPEDPLMEETFIHLANELEKRNIAFLHINDQGSFGMPPIPVELIQKIRAAFSGPVILCGGYDAQRAQDALASGLADLVAFGTSYLANPDLPARLQNGWPLNQPDMDTFYGGGAEGYTDYPVYEG
;
A
#
# COMPACT_ATOMS: atom_id res chain seq x y z
N MET A 1 -18.47 -0.18 8.93
CA MET A 1 -17.14 -0.39 8.31
C MET A 1 -17.15 -1.78 7.72
N ASP A 2 -16.77 -1.90 6.46
CA ASP A 2 -16.85 -3.15 5.69
C ASP A 2 -15.62 -4.04 5.87
N GLY A 3 -14.48 -3.49 6.30
CA GLY A 3 -13.26 -4.23 6.65
C GLY A 3 -12.19 -3.31 7.25
N VAL A 4 -11.06 -3.89 7.67
CA VAL A 4 -9.87 -3.17 8.18
C VAL A 4 -8.71 -3.34 7.22
N GLU A 5 -7.91 -2.29 7.03
CA GLU A 5 -6.56 -2.38 6.45
C GLU A 5 -5.51 -2.20 7.54
N ILE A 6 -4.65 -3.20 7.75
CA ILE A 6 -3.51 -3.13 8.67
C ILE A 6 -2.35 -2.40 7.99
N HIS A 7 -1.88 -1.32 8.62
CA HIS A 7 -0.83 -0.47 8.05
C HIS A 7 0.58 -1.05 8.30
N GLY A 8 1.02 -1.94 7.42
CA GLY A 8 2.37 -2.55 7.38
C GLY A 8 3.40 -1.81 6.52
N ALA A 9 3.33 -0.48 6.43
CA ALA A 9 4.04 0.29 5.40
C ALA A 9 4.55 1.65 5.93
N ASN A 10 5.23 2.40 5.08
CA ASN A 10 5.64 3.79 5.22
C ASN A 10 6.45 4.09 6.49
N GLY A 11 7.26 3.13 6.95
CA GLY A 11 8.13 3.28 8.11
C GLY A 11 7.42 3.35 9.46
N TYR A 12 6.13 2.98 9.53
CA TYR A 12 5.43 2.81 10.80
C TYR A 12 5.79 1.49 11.48
N LEU A 13 5.19 1.22 12.65
CA LEU A 13 5.59 0.17 13.57
C LEU A 13 5.84 -1.19 12.90
N PHE A 14 4.90 -1.70 12.11
CA PHE A 14 5.07 -3.01 11.47
C PHE A 14 6.20 -3.00 10.43
N ASP A 15 6.33 -1.93 9.65
CA ASP A 15 7.39 -1.78 8.64
C ASP A 15 8.78 -1.72 9.31
N GLN A 16 8.88 -1.11 10.50
CA GLN A 16 10.10 -1.13 11.32
C GLN A 16 10.48 -2.55 11.78
N PHE A 17 9.50 -3.41 12.07
CA PHE A 17 9.76 -4.82 12.42
C PHE A 17 10.16 -5.65 11.19
N LEU A 18 9.57 -5.38 10.02
CA LEU A 18 9.89 -6.07 8.78
C LEU A 18 11.33 -5.80 8.31
N ASN A 19 11.80 -4.56 8.46
CA ASN A 19 13.09 -4.12 7.96
C ASN A 19 14.28 -4.70 8.74
N SER A 20 15.20 -5.37 8.04
CA SER A 20 16.33 -6.07 8.68
C SER A 20 17.42 -5.17 9.28
N VAL A 21 17.46 -3.89 8.90
CA VAL A 21 18.43 -2.91 9.41
C VAL A 21 17.85 -2.17 10.62
N VAL A 22 16.54 -1.95 10.65
CA VAL A 22 15.85 -1.31 11.78
C VAL A 22 15.61 -2.30 12.91
N ASN A 23 15.13 -3.50 12.60
CA ASN A 23 14.83 -4.53 13.59
C ASN A 23 16.09 -5.32 13.97
N THR A 24 16.80 -4.82 14.99
CA THR A 24 18.00 -5.44 15.56
C THR A 24 17.72 -6.31 16.79
N ARG A 25 16.47 -6.71 17.00
CA ARG A 25 16.08 -7.56 18.14
C ARG A 25 16.70 -8.95 18.02
N ASP A 26 17.02 -9.54 19.17
CA ASP A 26 17.57 -10.89 19.33
C ASP A 26 16.56 -11.90 19.90
N ASP A 27 15.31 -11.46 20.10
CA ASP A 27 14.22 -12.30 20.56
C ASP A 27 13.39 -12.91 19.40
N LYS A 28 12.26 -13.53 19.73
CA LYS A 28 11.40 -14.18 18.74
C LYS A 28 10.75 -13.22 17.71
N TYR A 29 10.95 -11.90 17.82
CA TYR A 29 10.42 -10.91 16.89
C TYR A 29 11.51 -10.22 16.04
N GLY A 30 12.76 -10.68 16.10
CA GLY A 30 13.84 -10.19 15.23
C GLY A 30 14.80 -11.29 14.76
N GLY A 31 15.83 -10.89 14.02
CA GLY A 31 16.78 -11.81 13.42
C GLY A 31 16.27 -12.38 12.10
N SER A 32 15.64 -13.55 12.10
CA SER A 32 15.19 -14.23 10.87
C SER A 32 13.99 -13.54 10.21
N VAL A 33 13.74 -13.82 8.93
CA VAL A 33 12.60 -13.28 8.20
C VAL A 33 11.27 -13.66 8.84
N GLU A 34 11.14 -14.89 9.35
CA GLU A 34 9.94 -15.37 10.05
C GLU A 34 9.68 -14.55 11.32
N ASN A 35 10.74 -14.24 12.06
CA ASN A 35 10.63 -13.47 13.30
C ASN A 35 10.31 -12.00 13.03
N ARG A 36 10.91 -11.39 12.00
CA ARG A 36 10.62 -10.01 11.60
C ARG A 36 9.16 -9.85 11.14
N CYS A 37 8.63 -10.81 10.39
CA CYS A 37 7.24 -10.83 9.97
C CYS A 37 6.24 -11.18 11.09
N ARG A 38 6.72 -11.81 12.18
CA ARG A 38 5.86 -12.38 13.23
C ARG A 38 4.86 -11.39 13.82
N LEU A 39 5.30 -10.17 14.16
CA LEU A 39 4.41 -9.20 14.82
C LEU A 39 3.23 -8.81 13.92
N LEU A 40 3.49 -8.57 12.63
CA LEU A 40 2.46 -8.25 11.66
C LEU A 40 1.53 -9.45 11.45
N LEU A 41 2.08 -10.65 11.28
CA LEU A 41 1.29 -11.86 11.06
C LEU A 41 0.41 -12.23 12.27
N GLU A 42 0.92 -12.13 13.50
CA GLU A 42 0.13 -12.32 14.72
C GLU A 42 -0.99 -11.28 14.83
N THR A 43 -0.76 -10.04 14.35
CA THR A 43 -1.81 -9.01 14.28
C THR A 43 -2.86 -9.34 13.22
N VAL A 44 -2.44 -9.79 12.03
CA VAL A 44 -3.35 -10.24 10.97
C VAL A 44 -4.23 -11.37 11.48
N ASP A 45 -3.65 -12.33 12.19
CA ASP A 45 -4.38 -13.46 12.78
C ASP A 45 -5.42 -12.97 13.80
N ALA A 46 -5.03 -12.10 14.74
CA ALA A 46 -5.94 -11.56 15.75
C ALA A 46 -7.08 -10.70 15.16
N VAL A 47 -6.79 -9.87 14.15
CA VAL A 47 -7.82 -9.07 13.46
C VAL A 47 -8.74 -9.98 12.66
N SER A 48 -8.20 -10.95 11.92
CA SER A 48 -8.99 -11.90 11.14
C SER A 48 -9.89 -12.77 12.01
N GLU A 49 -9.43 -13.16 13.21
CA GLU A 49 -10.28 -13.87 14.18
C GLU A 49 -11.46 -12.99 14.64
N ALA A 50 -11.23 -11.68 14.82
CA ALA A 50 -12.26 -10.76 15.29
C ALA A 50 -13.28 -10.37 14.21
N ILE A 51 -12.87 -10.23 12.95
CA ILE A 51 -13.73 -9.66 11.89
C ILE A 51 -13.85 -10.50 10.62
N GLY A 52 -13.12 -11.60 10.48
CA GLY A 52 -13.03 -12.40 9.26
C GLY A 52 -11.81 -12.02 8.40
N ALA A 53 -11.15 -13.03 7.83
CA ALA A 53 -10.00 -12.84 6.93
C ALA A 53 -10.42 -12.12 5.64
N GLU A 54 -11.63 -12.40 5.15
CA GLU A 54 -12.26 -11.76 3.99
C GLU A 54 -12.58 -10.27 4.19
N ARG A 55 -12.40 -9.76 5.41
CA ARG A 55 -12.58 -8.35 5.79
C ARG A 55 -11.30 -7.72 6.32
N THR A 56 -10.17 -8.42 6.20
CA THR A 56 -8.86 -7.98 6.68
C THR A 56 -7.92 -7.80 5.50
N GLY A 57 -7.40 -6.60 5.31
CA GLY A 57 -6.37 -6.29 4.30
C GLY A 57 -5.07 -5.85 4.95
N VAL A 58 -3.97 -5.90 4.19
CA VAL A 58 -2.65 -5.44 4.64
C VAL A 58 -2.06 -4.49 3.62
N ARG A 59 -1.52 -3.35 4.07
CA ARG A 59 -0.77 -2.42 3.22
C ARG A 59 0.74 -2.54 3.47
N ILE A 60 1.53 -2.61 2.41
CA ILE A 60 3.01 -2.68 2.43
C ILE A 60 3.63 -1.63 1.51
N SER A 61 4.88 -1.25 1.76
CA SER A 61 5.66 -0.36 0.88
C SER A 61 7.09 -0.87 0.66
N PRO A 62 7.26 -1.94 -0.15
CA PRO A 62 8.58 -2.42 -0.55
C PRO A 62 9.41 -1.28 -1.14
N ASN A 63 10.73 -1.31 -0.93
CA ASN A 63 11.68 -0.27 -1.38
C ASN A 63 11.42 1.16 -0.84
N GLY A 64 10.43 1.34 0.04
CA GLY A 64 10.08 2.64 0.62
C GLY A 64 11.17 3.19 1.54
N LYS A 65 11.35 4.51 1.51
CA LYS A 65 12.32 5.26 2.33
C LYS A 65 11.68 6.35 3.19
N PHE A 66 10.37 6.54 3.04
CA PHE A 66 9.60 7.47 3.87
C PHE A 66 9.80 7.17 5.37
N ASN A 67 9.69 8.19 6.23
CA ASN A 67 9.97 8.10 7.67
C ASN A 67 11.39 7.58 7.99
N SER A 68 12.38 7.98 7.18
CA SER A 68 13.80 7.63 7.37
C SER A 68 14.09 6.13 7.34
N MET A 69 13.26 5.36 6.63
CA MET A 69 13.51 3.92 6.46
C MET A 69 14.80 3.69 5.67
N PRO A 70 15.77 2.93 6.22
CA PRO A 70 17.05 2.69 5.58
C PRO A 70 16.92 1.70 4.42
N GLU A 71 18.00 1.53 3.67
CA GLU A 71 18.13 0.40 2.74
C GLU A 71 18.22 -0.92 3.47
N ASP A 72 17.38 -1.86 3.03
CA ASP A 72 17.30 -3.19 3.59
C ASP A 72 17.75 -4.21 2.54
N PRO A 73 18.91 -4.86 2.74
CA PRO A 73 19.42 -5.86 1.81
C PRO A 73 18.56 -7.14 1.76
N LEU A 74 17.70 -7.36 2.75
CA LEU A 74 16.80 -8.52 2.84
C LEU A 74 15.34 -8.17 2.50
N MET A 75 15.11 -6.99 1.91
CA MET A 75 13.78 -6.46 1.58
C MET A 75 12.99 -7.40 0.66
N GLU A 76 13.60 -7.87 -0.43
CA GLU A 76 12.94 -8.79 -1.36
C GLU A 76 12.52 -10.10 -0.67
N GLU A 77 13.43 -10.74 0.08
CA GLU A 77 13.15 -11.95 0.86
C GLU A 77 11.97 -11.73 1.82
N THR A 78 11.99 -10.60 2.52
CA THR A 78 10.99 -10.24 3.53
C THR A 78 9.60 -10.10 2.93
N PHE A 79 9.45 -9.32 1.85
CA PHE A 79 8.14 -9.10 1.26
C PHE A 79 7.60 -10.31 0.49
N ILE A 80 8.48 -11.15 -0.10
CA ILE A 80 8.04 -12.43 -0.68
C ILE A 80 7.60 -13.41 0.41
N HIS A 81 8.35 -13.52 1.52
CA HIS A 81 7.94 -14.35 2.65
C HIS A 81 6.59 -13.88 3.23
N LEU A 82 6.45 -12.57 3.44
CA LEU A 82 5.20 -11.98 3.93
C LEU A 82 4.03 -12.27 2.98
N ALA A 83 4.20 -12.08 1.67
CA ALA A 83 3.15 -12.38 0.68
C ALA A 83 2.68 -13.85 0.74
N ASN A 84 3.62 -14.80 0.83
CA ASN A 84 3.30 -16.22 0.99
C ASN A 84 2.56 -16.51 2.31
N GLU A 85 2.89 -15.83 3.40
CA GLU A 85 2.22 -16.00 4.69
C GLU A 85 0.81 -15.39 4.71
N LEU A 86 0.61 -14.27 4.00
CA LEU A 86 -0.70 -13.65 3.83
C LEU A 86 -1.60 -14.48 2.90
N GLU A 87 -1.04 -15.12 1.87
CA GLU A 87 -1.74 -16.07 0.99
C GLU A 87 -2.35 -17.21 1.80
N LYS A 88 -1.56 -17.84 2.70
CA LYS A 88 -2.03 -18.93 3.58
C LYS A 88 -3.18 -18.52 4.49
N ARG A 89 -3.31 -17.23 4.79
CA ARG A 89 -4.35 -16.65 5.64
C ARG A 89 -5.59 -16.25 4.87
N ASN A 90 -5.54 -16.26 3.53
CA ASN A 90 -6.65 -15.90 2.66
C ASN A 90 -7.26 -14.53 3.03
N ILE A 91 -6.39 -13.54 3.26
CA ILE A 91 -6.78 -12.16 3.57
C ILE A 91 -7.52 -11.51 2.39
N ALA A 92 -8.33 -10.49 2.67
CA ALA A 92 -9.18 -9.81 1.68
C ALA A 92 -8.38 -9.21 0.52
N PHE A 93 -7.25 -8.57 0.80
CA PHE A 93 -6.39 -7.96 -0.22
C PHE A 93 -4.99 -7.63 0.33
N LEU A 94 -4.03 -7.54 -0.60
CA LEU A 94 -2.70 -6.96 -0.36
C LEU A 94 -2.58 -5.62 -1.10
N HIS A 95 -2.30 -4.55 -0.38
CA HIS A 95 -2.16 -3.20 -0.93
C HIS A 95 -0.69 -2.77 -0.95
N ILE A 96 -0.13 -2.53 -2.13
CA ILE A 96 1.28 -2.18 -2.33
C ILE A 96 1.38 -0.70 -2.69
N ASN A 97 2.13 0.04 -1.86
CA ASN A 97 2.35 1.48 -2.04
C ASN A 97 3.76 1.77 -2.56
N ASP A 98 3.84 2.19 -3.82
CA ASP A 98 5.04 2.73 -4.44
C ASP A 98 5.22 4.22 -4.06
N GLN A 99 6.36 4.54 -3.45
CA GLN A 99 6.70 5.88 -2.98
C GLN A 99 7.45 6.72 -4.03
N GLY A 100 7.64 6.20 -5.26
CA GLY A 100 8.37 6.86 -6.35
C GLY A 100 7.85 8.24 -6.69
N SER A 101 6.53 8.42 -6.67
CA SER A 101 5.88 9.72 -6.89
C SER A 101 6.18 10.77 -5.82
N PHE A 102 6.71 10.37 -4.66
CA PHE A 102 7.16 11.25 -3.58
C PHE A 102 8.69 11.42 -3.55
N GLY A 103 9.38 11.11 -4.65
CA GLY A 103 10.84 11.28 -4.78
C GLY A 103 11.67 10.19 -4.10
N MET A 104 11.04 9.11 -3.65
CA MET A 104 11.74 7.92 -3.15
C MET A 104 12.09 6.98 -4.32
N PRO A 105 12.96 5.98 -4.15
CA PRO A 105 13.18 4.96 -5.16
C PRO A 105 11.86 4.22 -5.51
N PRO A 106 11.50 4.08 -6.79
CA PRO A 106 10.30 3.34 -7.19
C PRO A 106 10.47 1.84 -6.94
N ILE A 107 9.37 1.10 -6.88
CA ILE A 107 9.41 -0.36 -6.72
C ILE A 107 9.78 -0.98 -8.08
N PRO A 108 10.81 -1.84 -8.16
CA PRO A 108 11.09 -2.59 -9.39
C PRO A 108 9.88 -3.43 -9.80
N VAL A 109 9.52 -3.40 -11.09
CA VAL A 109 8.35 -4.15 -11.60
C VAL A 109 8.52 -5.65 -11.36
N GLU A 110 9.76 -6.15 -11.44
CA GLU A 110 10.10 -7.54 -11.18
C GLU A 110 9.78 -7.94 -9.72
N LEU A 111 9.91 -7.02 -8.77
CA LEU A 111 9.55 -7.27 -7.37
C LEU A 111 8.02 -7.35 -7.22
N ILE A 112 7.28 -6.46 -7.87
CA ILE A 112 5.80 -6.53 -7.88
C ILE A 112 5.34 -7.86 -8.48
N GLN A 113 5.96 -8.32 -9.57
CA GLN A 113 5.67 -9.62 -10.19
C GLN A 113 5.95 -10.80 -9.24
N LYS A 114 7.07 -10.77 -8.50
CA LYS A 114 7.39 -11.80 -7.49
C LYS A 114 6.36 -11.82 -6.36
N ILE A 115 5.94 -10.66 -5.87
CA ILE A 115 4.90 -10.55 -4.83
C ILE A 115 3.55 -11.06 -5.37
N ARG A 116 3.15 -10.66 -6.59
CA ARG A 116 1.94 -11.13 -7.28
C ARG A 116 1.94 -12.64 -7.51
N ALA A 117 3.11 -13.25 -7.74
CA ALA A 117 3.23 -14.69 -7.88
C ALA A 117 3.12 -15.44 -6.53
N ALA A 118 3.50 -14.78 -5.42
CA ALA A 118 3.42 -15.33 -4.07
C ALA A 118 2.04 -15.14 -3.40
N PHE A 119 1.23 -14.18 -3.89
CA PHE A 119 -0.10 -13.86 -3.38
C PHE A 119 -1.11 -13.84 -4.54
N SER A 120 -2.03 -14.81 -4.54
CA SER A 120 -3.01 -15.00 -5.61
C SER A 120 -4.32 -14.24 -5.37
N GLY A 121 -4.55 -13.76 -4.14
CA GLY A 121 -5.70 -12.92 -3.80
C GLY A 121 -5.67 -11.52 -4.43
N PRO A 122 -6.65 -10.65 -4.10
CA PRO A 122 -6.76 -9.31 -4.67
C PRO A 122 -5.55 -8.42 -4.34
N VAL A 123 -4.90 -7.86 -5.37
CA VAL A 123 -3.78 -6.92 -5.22
C VAL A 123 -4.20 -5.50 -5.61
N ILE A 124 -3.93 -4.54 -4.72
CA ILE A 124 -4.15 -3.11 -4.94
C ILE A 124 -2.78 -2.44 -5.15
N LEU A 125 -2.56 -1.76 -6.28
CA LEU A 125 -1.37 -0.93 -6.47
C LEU A 125 -1.69 0.56 -6.24
N CYS A 126 -0.76 1.26 -5.59
CA CYS A 126 -0.85 2.69 -5.30
C CYS A 126 0.52 3.33 -5.54
N GLY A 127 0.56 4.61 -5.94
CA GLY A 127 1.81 5.35 -6.12
C GLY A 127 1.87 6.16 -7.40
N GLY A 128 1.23 7.34 -7.39
CA GLY A 128 1.27 8.29 -8.50
C GLY A 128 0.73 7.74 -9.82
N TYR A 129 -0.28 6.87 -9.78
CA TYR A 129 -0.95 6.37 -10.97
C TYR A 129 -1.79 7.47 -11.64
N ASP A 130 -1.83 7.42 -12.97
CA ASP A 130 -2.82 8.09 -13.81
C ASP A 130 -3.75 7.04 -14.45
N ALA A 131 -4.70 7.49 -15.27
CA ALA A 131 -5.65 6.59 -15.94
C ALA A 131 -4.96 5.52 -16.80
N GLN A 132 -3.95 5.91 -17.58
CA GLN A 132 -3.28 5.01 -18.53
C GLN A 132 -2.46 3.97 -17.78
N ARG A 133 -1.60 4.39 -16.84
CA ARG A 133 -0.79 3.48 -16.04
C ARG A 133 -1.65 2.54 -15.20
N ALA A 134 -2.80 3.00 -14.73
CA ALA A 134 -3.74 2.15 -14.01
C ALA A 134 -4.32 1.08 -14.93
N GLN A 135 -4.76 1.47 -16.13
CA GLN A 135 -5.27 0.54 -17.13
C GLN A 135 -4.21 -0.49 -17.57
N ASP A 136 -2.95 -0.07 -17.72
CA ASP A 136 -1.83 -0.95 -18.09
C ASP A 136 -1.53 -1.97 -16.98
N ALA A 137 -1.57 -1.55 -15.70
CA ALA A 137 -1.37 -2.45 -14.56
C ALA A 137 -2.49 -3.49 -14.44
N LEU A 138 -3.74 -3.10 -14.70
CA LEU A 138 -4.88 -4.02 -14.72
C LEU A 138 -4.79 -4.98 -15.91
N ALA A 139 -4.52 -4.47 -17.12
CA ALA A 139 -4.46 -5.27 -18.34
C ALA A 139 -3.31 -6.29 -18.33
N SER A 140 -2.20 -5.98 -17.65
CA SER A 140 -1.06 -6.89 -17.48
C SER A 140 -1.24 -7.92 -16.36
N GLY A 141 -2.31 -7.82 -15.55
CA GLY A 141 -2.55 -8.70 -14.40
C GLY A 141 -1.62 -8.45 -13.22
N LEU A 142 -0.90 -7.32 -13.19
CA LEU A 142 -0.07 -6.92 -12.05
C LEU A 142 -0.93 -6.52 -10.83
N ALA A 143 -2.15 -6.05 -11.07
CA ALA A 143 -3.08 -5.61 -10.05
C ALA A 143 -4.52 -6.00 -10.42
N ASP A 144 -5.37 -6.16 -9.41
CA ASP A 144 -6.82 -6.26 -9.59
C ASP A 144 -7.49 -4.88 -9.40
N LEU A 145 -6.83 -4.00 -8.64
CA LEU A 145 -7.31 -2.68 -8.25
C LEU A 145 -6.14 -1.68 -8.26
N VAL A 146 -6.46 -0.40 -8.49
CA VAL A 146 -5.50 0.70 -8.39
C VAL A 146 -6.09 1.79 -7.49
N ALA A 147 -5.32 2.20 -6.48
CA ALA A 147 -5.72 3.26 -5.56
C ALA A 147 -5.08 4.60 -5.94
N PHE A 148 -5.86 5.67 -5.76
CA PHE A 148 -5.45 7.05 -6.02
C PHE A 148 -5.56 7.85 -4.72
N GLY A 149 -4.47 8.47 -4.28
CA GLY A 149 -4.42 9.33 -3.09
C GLY A 149 -4.63 10.79 -3.44
N THR A 150 -3.54 11.48 -3.81
CA THR A 150 -3.50 12.91 -4.15
C THR A 150 -4.60 13.33 -5.14
N SER A 151 -4.81 12.55 -6.22
CA SER A 151 -5.83 12.87 -7.21
C SER A 151 -7.25 12.80 -6.63
N TYR A 152 -7.52 11.86 -5.72
CA TYR A 152 -8.85 11.72 -5.12
C TYR A 152 -9.13 12.83 -4.11
N LEU A 153 -8.10 13.29 -3.38
CA LEU A 153 -8.21 14.44 -2.48
C LEU A 153 -8.76 15.66 -3.21
N ALA A 154 -8.22 15.97 -4.40
CA ALA A 154 -8.64 17.14 -5.17
C ALA A 154 -9.88 16.91 -6.06
N ASN A 155 -10.30 15.65 -6.28
CA ASN A 155 -11.34 15.30 -7.25
C ASN A 155 -12.35 14.35 -6.61
N PRO A 156 -13.44 14.87 -5.99
CA PRO A 156 -14.43 14.01 -5.34
C PRO A 156 -15.16 13.08 -6.33
N ASP A 157 -15.17 13.44 -7.61
CA ASP A 157 -15.74 12.70 -8.73
C ASP A 157 -14.66 12.03 -9.61
N LEU A 158 -13.47 11.74 -9.05
CA LEU A 158 -12.32 11.18 -9.79
C LEU A 158 -12.69 10.01 -10.71
N PRO A 159 -13.47 8.99 -10.30
CA PRO A 159 -13.81 7.88 -11.20
C PRO A 159 -14.53 8.34 -12.48
N ALA A 160 -15.47 9.28 -12.37
CA ALA A 160 -16.19 9.83 -13.52
C ALA A 160 -15.25 10.63 -14.44
N ARG A 161 -14.31 11.39 -13.86
CA ARG A 161 -13.30 12.13 -14.64
C ARG A 161 -12.37 11.19 -15.40
N LEU A 162 -11.87 10.14 -14.75
CA LEU A 162 -11.01 9.14 -15.40
C LEU A 162 -11.75 8.42 -16.53
N GLN A 163 -13.01 8.03 -16.31
CA GLN A 163 -13.83 7.36 -17.32
C GLN A 163 -14.07 8.22 -18.56
N ASN A 164 -14.29 9.53 -18.38
CA ASN A 164 -14.64 10.44 -19.48
C ASN A 164 -13.43 11.23 -20.03
N GLY A 165 -12.25 11.09 -19.43
CA GLY A 165 -11.07 11.89 -19.78
C GLY A 165 -11.23 13.38 -19.45
N TRP A 166 -12.01 13.73 -18.43
CA TRP A 166 -12.20 15.11 -18.00
C TRP A 166 -10.97 15.63 -17.24
N PRO A 167 -10.70 16.94 -17.28
CA PRO A 167 -9.57 17.54 -16.57
C PRO A 167 -9.70 17.34 -15.05
N LEU A 168 -8.57 17.05 -14.41
CA LEU A 168 -8.48 16.93 -12.96
C LEU A 168 -8.22 18.30 -12.32
N ASN A 169 -8.89 18.56 -11.20
CA ASN A 169 -8.55 19.64 -10.30
C ASN A 169 -7.10 19.47 -9.81
N GLN A 170 -6.40 20.58 -9.62
CA GLN A 170 -5.06 20.58 -9.06
C GLN A 170 -5.13 20.51 -7.53
N PRO A 171 -4.38 19.60 -6.89
CA PRO A 171 -4.30 19.56 -5.43
C PRO A 171 -3.56 20.78 -4.91
N ASP A 172 -3.97 21.25 -3.74
CA ASP A 172 -3.27 22.27 -2.97
C ASP A 172 -2.58 21.59 -1.79
N MET A 173 -1.25 21.52 -1.82
CA MET A 173 -0.49 20.81 -0.79
C MET A 173 -0.46 21.54 0.55
N ASP A 174 -0.73 22.85 0.57
CA ASP A 174 -0.71 23.64 1.81
C ASP A 174 -1.90 23.29 2.73
N THR A 175 -2.94 22.65 2.18
CA THR A 175 -4.19 22.30 2.88
C THR A 175 -4.34 20.81 3.17
N PHE A 176 -3.33 19.97 2.90
CA PHE A 176 -3.42 18.51 3.10
C PHE A 176 -3.58 18.11 4.57
N TYR A 177 -3.08 18.91 5.51
CA TYR A 177 -3.07 18.57 6.93
C TYR A 177 -3.53 19.75 7.79
N GLY A 178 -4.45 19.47 8.73
CA GLY A 178 -5.02 20.49 9.62
C GLY A 178 -6.15 21.28 8.96
N GLY A 179 -6.43 22.49 9.45
CA GLY A 179 -7.41 23.38 8.83
C GLY A 179 -8.88 23.01 9.08
N GLY A 180 -9.70 23.22 8.04
CA GLY A 180 -11.17 23.09 8.07
C GLY A 180 -11.72 22.57 6.75
N ALA A 181 -12.74 23.24 6.19
CA ALA A 181 -13.38 22.81 4.94
C ALA A 181 -12.54 23.08 3.68
N GLU A 182 -11.69 24.11 3.73
CA GLU A 182 -10.83 24.57 2.64
C GLU A 182 -9.76 23.51 2.30
N GLY A 183 -9.71 23.11 1.02
CA GLY A 183 -8.82 22.03 0.55
C GLY A 183 -9.23 20.63 1.01
N TYR A 184 -10.45 20.47 1.54
CA TYR A 184 -10.94 19.17 2.04
C TYR A 184 -12.31 18.80 1.46
N THR A 185 -13.31 19.68 1.59
CA THR A 185 -14.69 19.42 1.14
C THR A 185 -15.18 20.38 0.05
N ASP A 186 -14.35 21.35 -0.34
CA ASP A 186 -14.70 22.43 -1.26
C ASP A 186 -14.12 22.27 -2.67
N TYR A 187 -13.39 21.18 -2.95
CA TYR A 187 -13.02 20.83 -4.30
C TYR A 187 -14.27 20.59 -5.17
N PRO A 188 -14.42 21.29 -6.31
CA PRO A 188 -15.62 21.20 -7.12
C PRO A 188 -15.69 19.87 -7.88
N VAL A 189 -16.90 19.36 -8.08
CA VAL A 189 -17.19 18.33 -9.10
C VAL A 189 -17.06 18.92 -10.50
N TYR A 190 -16.86 18.08 -11.51
CA TYR A 190 -16.82 18.56 -12.89
C TYR A 190 -18.22 18.98 -13.36
N GLU A 191 -18.35 20.24 -13.76
CA GLU A 191 -19.54 20.80 -14.42
C GLU A 191 -19.14 21.10 -15.86
N GLY A 192 -19.70 20.34 -16.81
CA GLY A 192 -19.37 20.41 -18.25
C GLY A 192 -19.82 21.68 -18.94
#